data_AF-A0A8K0FXV0-F1
#
_entry.id   AF-A0A8K0FXV0-F1
#
_cell.length_a   1.000
_cell.length_b   1.000
_cell.length_c   1.000
_cell.angle_alpha   90.00
_cell.angle_beta   90.00
_cell.angle_gamma   90.00
#
_symmetry.space_group_name_H-M   'P 1'
#
loop_
_entity.id
_entity.type
_entity.pdbx_description
1 polymer ?
#
loop_
_entity_poly.entity_id
_entity_poly.type
_entity_poly.pdbx_seq_one_letter_code
_entity_poly.pdbx_strand_id
1 'polypeptide(L)'
;MDISMEIRKLPYNYIQELACILGSSWKKLMVIIPKYLDENYYQCNISVTNPHRYISDHFRLLEDASFKTQRPCLEILFCEWGTSGRVRPDLGHLLHLLIKAELYRAADYVAIVLLEQLSPIRPQKGPAALVNTTLPDLREQEIKNIVESLNYPSSLISYLISNSQDVNLNSNVPNVRPKVKKIHSGSSISSAENNRKRHMHEITISDD
;
A
#
# COMPACT_ATOMS: atom_id res chain seq x y z
N MET A 1 17.32 -0.05 -19.66
CA MET A 1 17.19 -1.49 -20.04
C MET A 1 16.16 -1.62 -21.14
N ASP A 2 16.21 -2.71 -21.91
CA ASP A 2 15.22 -2.92 -22.98
C ASP A 2 13.90 -3.48 -22.44
N ILE A 3 12.79 -3.08 -23.04
CA ILE A 3 11.44 -3.51 -22.66
C ILE A 3 11.23 -5.02 -22.83
N SER A 4 11.93 -5.62 -23.81
CA SER A 4 11.89 -7.07 -24.07
C SER A 4 12.80 -7.89 -23.14
N MET A 5 13.49 -7.24 -22.20
CA MET A 5 14.35 -7.93 -21.24
C MET A 5 13.54 -8.87 -20.34
N GLU A 6 13.81 -10.16 -20.44
CA GLU A 6 13.21 -11.19 -19.59
C GLU A 6 13.48 -10.93 -18.10
N ILE A 7 12.46 -11.10 -17.26
CA ILE A 7 12.55 -10.85 -15.81
C ILE A 7 13.67 -11.65 -15.13
N ARG A 8 13.91 -12.90 -15.57
CA ARG A 8 14.97 -13.76 -15.00
C ARG A 8 16.40 -13.23 -15.25
N LYS A 9 16.56 -12.30 -16.19
CA LYS A 9 17.84 -11.66 -16.50
C LYS A 9 18.04 -10.36 -15.73
N LEU A 10 17.04 -9.92 -14.95
CA LEU A 10 17.11 -8.70 -14.20
C LEU A 10 18.19 -8.82 -13.10
N PRO A 11 19.12 -7.86 -12.99
CA PRO A 11 20.11 -7.87 -11.93
C PRO A 11 19.47 -7.82 -10.53
N TYR A 12 20.11 -8.48 -9.57
CA TYR A 12 19.56 -8.69 -8.22
C TYR A 12 19.20 -7.40 -7.48
N ASN A 13 20.02 -6.35 -7.61
CA ASN A 13 19.78 -5.05 -6.96
C ASN A 13 18.42 -4.47 -7.34
N TYR A 14 18.03 -4.55 -8.61
CA TYR A 14 16.74 -4.05 -9.06
C TYR A 14 15.57 -4.90 -8.56
N ILE A 15 15.77 -6.22 -8.44
CA ILE A 15 14.76 -7.13 -7.84
C ILE A 15 14.55 -6.78 -6.37
N GLN A 16 15.63 -6.53 -5.63
CA GLN A 16 15.58 -6.19 -4.21
C GLN A 16 14.86 -4.86 -3.98
N GLU A 17 15.18 -3.82 -4.74
CA GLU A 17 14.50 -2.53 -4.66
C GLU A 17 13.01 -2.66 -5.01
N LEU A 18 12.68 -3.39 -6.07
CA LEU A 18 11.30 -3.63 -6.44
C LEU A 18 10.54 -4.41 -5.36
N ALA A 19 11.19 -5.38 -4.69
CA ALA A 19 10.62 -6.11 -3.57
C ALA A 19 10.33 -5.18 -2.38
N CYS A 20 11.23 -4.25 -2.08
CA CYS A 20 11.01 -3.22 -1.07
C CYS A 20 9.84 -2.29 -1.43
N ILE A 21 9.75 -1.86 -2.69
CA ILE A 21 8.67 -0.97 -3.16
C ILE A 21 7.30 -1.66 -3.09
N LEU A 22 7.20 -2.93 -3.49
CA LEU A 22 5.92 -3.65 -3.44
C LEU A 22 5.53 -4.01 -2.01
N GLY A 23 6.49 -4.35 -1.13
CA GLY A 23 6.19 -4.87 0.19
C GLY A 23 5.24 -6.07 0.10
N SER A 24 4.11 -6.06 0.82
CA SER A 24 3.08 -7.11 0.76
C SER A 24 2.22 -7.09 -0.52
N SER A 25 2.34 -6.07 -1.37
CA SER A 25 1.55 -5.93 -2.60
C SER A 25 1.96 -6.89 -3.71
N TRP A 26 3.03 -7.67 -3.54
CA TRP A 26 3.40 -8.76 -4.47
C TRP A 26 2.24 -9.74 -4.69
N LYS A 27 1.37 -9.94 -3.70
CA LYS A 27 0.17 -10.77 -3.84
C LYS A 27 -0.79 -10.21 -4.88
N LYS A 28 -0.99 -8.88 -4.91
CA LYS A 28 -1.84 -8.22 -5.91
C LYS A 28 -1.31 -8.45 -7.32
N LEU A 29 0.02 -8.37 -7.50
CA LEU A 29 0.67 -8.71 -8.76
C LEU A 29 0.44 -10.19 -9.10
N MET A 30 0.74 -11.11 -8.18
CA MET A 30 0.64 -12.56 -8.42
C MET A 30 -0.78 -12.99 -8.83
N VAL A 31 -1.82 -12.41 -8.21
CA VAL A 31 -3.22 -12.70 -8.57
C VAL A 31 -3.51 -12.36 -10.02
N ILE A 32 -2.96 -11.27 -10.55
CA ILE A 32 -3.33 -10.82 -11.91
C ILE A 32 -2.49 -11.45 -13.03
N ILE A 33 -1.50 -12.29 -12.71
CA ILE A 33 -0.68 -12.97 -13.71
C ILE A 33 -1.53 -14.02 -14.44
N PRO A 34 -1.74 -13.90 -15.76
CA PRO A 34 -2.47 -14.89 -16.52
C PRO A 34 -1.59 -16.10 -16.89
N LYS A 35 -2.23 -17.19 -17.30
CA LYS A 35 -1.55 -18.44 -17.70
C LYS A 35 -0.70 -18.27 -18.97
N TYR A 36 -1.20 -17.50 -19.93
CA TYR A 36 -0.54 -17.23 -21.21
C TYR A 36 -0.22 -15.74 -21.35
N LEU A 37 0.95 -15.45 -21.92
CA LEU A 37 1.45 -14.10 -22.17
C LEU A 37 1.46 -13.81 -23.68
N ASP A 38 1.30 -12.54 -24.04
CA ASP A 38 1.29 -12.09 -25.44
C ASP A 38 2.68 -11.59 -25.84
N GLU A 39 3.25 -12.19 -26.88
CA GLU A 39 4.63 -11.92 -27.29
C GLU A 39 4.81 -10.55 -27.97
N ASN A 40 3.77 -9.99 -28.57
CA ASN A 40 3.91 -8.84 -29.48
C ASN A 40 3.60 -7.49 -28.83
N TYR A 41 2.59 -7.46 -27.95
CA TYR A 41 2.04 -6.23 -27.37
C TYR A 41 2.15 -6.21 -25.84
N TYR A 42 2.71 -7.24 -25.23
CA TYR A 42 2.84 -7.41 -23.77
C TYR A 42 1.50 -7.43 -23.01
N GLN A 43 0.37 -7.39 -23.75
CA GLN A 43 -0.97 -7.34 -23.19
C GLN A 43 -1.36 -8.71 -22.65
N CYS A 44 -1.27 -8.86 -21.34
CA CYS A 44 -1.55 -10.12 -20.67
C CYS A 44 -2.73 -9.93 -19.70
N ASN A 45 -3.93 -10.23 -20.19
CA ASN A 45 -5.18 -10.08 -19.43
C ASN A 45 -5.77 -11.43 -19.05
N ILE A 46 -6.26 -11.50 -17.82
CA ILE A 46 -7.10 -12.61 -17.37
C ILE A 46 -8.44 -12.56 -18.08
N SER A 47 -8.86 -13.71 -18.61
CA SER A 47 -10.15 -13.92 -19.25
C SER A 47 -10.59 -15.36 -19.05
N VAL A 48 -11.78 -15.71 -19.55
CA VAL A 48 -12.28 -17.10 -19.54
C VAL A 48 -11.34 -18.03 -20.30
N THR A 49 -10.71 -17.57 -21.38
CA THR A 49 -9.77 -18.35 -22.19
C THR A 49 -8.32 -18.26 -21.71
N ASN A 50 -8.00 -17.30 -20.84
CA ASN A 50 -6.68 -17.10 -20.26
C ASN A 50 -6.79 -16.89 -18.74
N PRO A 51 -7.00 -17.98 -17.97
CA PRO A 51 -7.25 -17.87 -16.54
C PRO A 51 -6.00 -17.45 -15.77
N HIS A 52 -6.17 -17.19 -14.47
CA HIS A 52 -5.07 -16.95 -13.54
C HIS A 52 -4.05 -18.08 -13.59
N ARG A 53 -2.76 -17.73 -13.56
CA ARG A 53 -1.67 -18.72 -13.47
C ARG A 53 -1.57 -19.33 -12.08
N TYR A 54 -1.78 -18.50 -11.06
CA TYR A 54 -1.59 -18.90 -9.67
C TYR A 54 -2.91 -18.95 -8.91
N ILE A 55 -3.04 -19.98 -8.07
CA ILE A 55 -4.17 -20.18 -7.16
C ILE A 55 -3.73 -19.94 -5.72
N SER A 56 -4.67 -19.88 -4.78
CA SER A 56 -4.44 -19.60 -3.36
C SER A 56 -3.33 -20.43 -2.71
N ASP A 57 -3.22 -21.71 -3.07
CA ASP A 57 -2.17 -22.59 -2.53
C ASP A 57 -0.76 -22.14 -2.89
N HIS A 58 -0.57 -21.55 -4.08
CA HIS A 58 0.73 -21.04 -4.51
C HIS A 58 1.21 -19.85 -3.65
N PHE A 59 0.28 -19.06 -3.10
CA PHE A 59 0.64 -17.96 -2.21
C PHE A 59 1.27 -18.48 -0.93
N ARG A 60 0.66 -19.50 -0.32
CA ARG A 60 1.20 -20.15 0.88
C ARG A 60 2.56 -20.77 0.61
N LEU A 61 2.72 -21.45 -0.53
CA LEU A 61 4.01 -22.03 -0.93
C LEU A 61 5.11 -20.97 -1.07
N LEU A 62 4.78 -19.80 -1.64
CA LEU A 62 5.73 -18.69 -1.75
C LEU A 62 6.10 -18.11 -0.37
N GLU A 63 5.13 -17.94 0.52
CA GLU A 63 5.36 -17.45 1.88
C GLU A 63 6.23 -18.41 2.69
N ASP A 64 5.93 -19.71 2.63
CA ASP A 64 6.73 -20.75 3.27
C ASP A 64 8.16 -20.80 2.71
N ALA A 65 8.32 -20.67 1.39
CA ALA A 65 9.62 -20.62 0.75
C ALA A 65 10.40 -19.36 1.15
N SER A 66 9.71 -18.22 1.23
CA SER A 66 10.27 -16.94 1.68
C SER A 66 10.77 -17.03 3.11
N PHE A 67 9.98 -17.62 4.00
CA PHE A 67 10.38 -17.86 5.39
C PHE A 67 11.58 -18.80 5.49
N LYS A 68 11.60 -19.91 4.74
CA LYS A 68 12.70 -20.90 4.79
C LYS A 68 14.00 -20.37 4.22
N THR A 69 13.94 -19.55 3.16
CA THR A 69 15.12 -19.08 2.44
C THR A 69 15.56 -17.67 2.84
N GLN A 70 14.77 -16.97 3.66
CA GLN A 70 14.99 -15.57 4.04
C GLN A 70 15.10 -14.62 2.83
N ARG A 71 14.44 -14.97 1.73
CA ARG A 71 14.37 -14.17 0.50
C ARG A 71 13.01 -13.50 0.39
N PRO A 72 12.91 -12.27 -0.15
CA PRO A 72 11.62 -11.63 -0.40
C PRO A 72 10.71 -12.48 -1.28
N CYS A 73 9.41 -12.50 -0.98
CA CYS A 73 8.42 -13.26 -1.78
C CYS A 73 8.43 -12.87 -3.26
N LEU A 74 8.67 -11.58 -3.58
CA LEU A 74 8.75 -11.12 -4.97
C LEU A 74 9.93 -11.75 -5.71
N GLU A 75 11.06 -11.93 -5.04
CA GLU A 75 12.25 -12.54 -5.65
C GLU A 75 11.96 -14.01 -6.03
N ILE A 76 11.32 -14.75 -5.11
CA ILE A 76 10.91 -16.13 -5.35
C ILE A 76 9.86 -16.17 -6.47
N LEU A 77 8.90 -15.24 -6.47
CA LEU A 77 7.93 -15.10 -7.55
C LEU A 77 8.63 -14.88 -8.89
N PHE A 78 9.67 -14.06 -8.96
CA PHE A 78 10.40 -13.78 -10.19
C PHE A 78 11.26 -14.96 -10.66
N CYS A 79 11.82 -15.74 -9.74
CA CYS A 79 12.48 -17.01 -10.10
C CYS A 79 11.48 -18.00 -10.71
N GLU A 80 10.30 -18.13 -10.11
CA GLU A 80 9.25 -19.01 -10.59
C GLU A 80 8.67 -18.50 -11.91
N TRP A 81 8.10 -17.29 -11.91
CA TRP A 81 7.42 -16.70 -13.06
C TRP A 81 8.39 -16.43 -14.22
N GLY A 82 9.60 -15.93 -13.94
CA GLY A 82 10.63 -15.66 -14.95
C GLY A 82 11.08 -16.90 -15.72
N THR A 83 10.88 -18.09 -15.17
CA THR A 83 11.20 -19.37 -15.84
C THR A 83 10.00 -20.06 -16.47
N SER A 84 8.83 -19.44 -16.41
CA SER A 84 7.56 -20.10 -16.61
C SER A 84 6.97 -19.86 -18.01
N GLY A 85 6.34 -20.89 -18.60
CA GLY A 85 5.64 -20.78 -19.90
C GLY A 85 6.56 -20.83 -21.13
N ARG A 86 5.94 -20.79 -22.32
CA ARG A 86 6.66 -20.75 -23.61
C ARG A 86 7.16 -19.34 -23.91
N VAL A 87 6.25 -18.36 -23.86
CA VAL A 87 6.59 -16.93 -23.85
C VAL A 87 7.08 -16.57 -22.46
N ARG A 88 8.30 -16.04 -22.38
CA ARG A 88 8.93 -15.64 -21.10
C ARG A 88 8.45 -14.24 -20.72
N PRO A 89 8.14 -13.98 -19.45
CA PRO A 89 7.78 -12.64 -19.04
C PRO A 89 8.99 -11.71 -19.09
N ASP A 90 8.76 -10.51 -19.57
CA ASP A 90 9.72 -9.42 -19.69
C ASP A 90 9.27 -8.18 -18.90
N LEU A 91 10.04 -7.11 -18.98
CA LEU A 91 9.73 -5.84 -18.34
C LEU A 91 8.45 -5.18 -18.88
N GLY A 92 8.12 -5.37 -20.15
CA GLY A 92 6.86 -4.91 -20.74
C GLY A 92 5.64 -5.58 -20.10
N HIS A 93 5.68 -6.91 -19.96
CA HIS A 93 4.63 -7.68 -19.28
C HIS A 93 4.49 -7.26 -17.81
N LEU A 94 5.62 -7.11 -17.11
CA LEU A 94 5.63 -6.66 -15.71
C LEU A 94 5.00 -5.27 -15.58
N LEU A 95 5.40 -4.31 -16.42
CA LEU A 95 4.87 -2.95 -16.39
C LEU A 95 3.36 -2.92 -16.65
N HIS A 96 2.89 -3.65 -17.66
CA HIS A 96 1.46 -3.79 -17.96
C HIS A 96 0.67 -4.29 -16.76
N LEU A 97 1.15 -5.35 -16.11
CA LEU A 97 0.50 -5.92 -14.93
C LEU A 97 0.54 -4.95 -13.74
N LEU A 98 1.66 -4.30 -13.46
CA LEU A 98 1.77 -3.33 -12.35
C LEU A 98 0.78 -2.17 -12.51
N ILE A 99 0.62 -1.62 -13.71
CA ILE A 99 -0.37 -0.58 -14.01
C ILE A 99 -1.78 -1.12 -13.78
N LYS A 100 -2.08 -2.32 -14.29
CA LYS A 100 -3.39 -2.96 -14.15
C LYS A 100 -3.78 -3.25 -12.69
N ALA A 101 -2.80 -3.58 -11.84
CA ALA A 101 -3.00 -3.77 -10.40
C ALA A 101 -3.00 -2.44 -9.61
N GLU A 102 -2.92 -1.29 -10.29
CA GLU A 102 -2.78 0.04 -9.67
C GLU A 102 -1.57 0.16 -8.73
N LEU A 103 -0.51 -0.62 -8.98
CA LEU A 103 0.75 -0.61 -8.24
C LEU A 103 1.69 0.47 -8.79
N TYR A 104 1.21 1.71 -8.83
CA TYR A 104 1.87 2.80 -9.58
C TYR A 104 3.28 3.11 -9.09
N ARG A 105 3.59 3.01 -7.80
CA ARG A 105 4.97 3.21 -7.29
C ARG A 105 5.96 2.23 -7.92
N ALA A 106 5.57 0.97 -8.06
CA ALA A 106 6.39 -0.04 -8.71
C ALA A 106 6.42 0.15 -10.23
N ALA A 107 5.29 0.52 -10.82
CA ALA A 107 5.21 0.81 -12.25
C ALA A 107 6.09 2.01 -12.64
N ASP A 108 6.12 3.07 -11.83
CA ASP A 108 7.01 4.23 -12.00
C ASP A 108 8.47 3.81 -11.91
N TYR A 109 8.82 2.94 -10.95
CA TYR A 109 10.18 2.44 -10.82
C TYR A 109 10.61 1.65 -12.07
N VAL A 110 9.76 0.74 -12.56
CA VAL A 110 10.05 -0.01 -13.79
C VAL A 110 10.17 0.95 -14.98
N ALA A 111 9.24 1.88 -15.16
CA ALA A 111 9.24 2.80 -16.29
C ALA A 111 10.45 3.77 -16.25
N ILE A 112 10.65 4.47 -15.13
CA ILE A 112 11.65 5.53 -15.02
C ILE A 112 13.05 4.95 -14.80
N VAL A 113 13.21 4.01 -13.86
CA VAL A 113 14.53 3.53 -13.43
C VAL A 113 15.03 2.41 -14.32
N LEU A 114 14.17 1.46 -14.71
CA LEU A 114 14.62 0.32 -15.54
C LEU A 114 14.55 0.64 -17.03
N LEU A 115 13.49 1.30 -17.49
CA LEU A 115 13.25 1.53 -18.93
C LEU A 115 13.63 2.93 -19.41
N GLU A 116 13.93 3.87 -18.50
CA GLU A 116 14.22 5.28 -18.83
C GLU A 116 13.08 5.95 -19.63
N GLN A 117 11.84 5.55 -19.34
CA GLN A 117 10.61 6.03 -19.94
C GLN A 117 9.83 6.95 -18.99
N LEU A 118 8.82 7.63 -19.52
CA LEU A 118 7.90 8.43 -18.72
C LEU A 118 7.07 7.57 -17.77
N SER A 119 6.75 8.12 -16.60
CA SER A 119 5.86 7.48 -15.63
C SER A 119 4.50 7.14 -16.26
N PRO A 120 3.89 6.00 -15.92
CA PRO A 120 2.57 5.64 -16.38
C PRO A 120 1.50 6.69 -16.02
N ILE A 121 0.57 6.92 -16.95
CA ILE A 121 -0.55 7.84 -16.74
C ILE A 121 -1.41 7.35 -15.58
N ARG A 122 -1.74 8.27 -14.66
CA ARG A 122 -2.66 8.00 -13.54
C ARG A 122 -4.11 8.00 -14.02
N PRO A 123 -4.99 7.20 -13.41
CA PRO A 123 -6.40 7.17 -13.76
C PRO A 123 -7.07 8.50 -13.38
N GLN A 124 -8.14 8.87 -14.08
CA GLN A 124 -8.89 10.10 -13.80
C GLN A 124 -9.77 9.98 -12.54
N LYS A 125 -10.03 8.76 -12.08
CA LYS A 125 -10.86 8.44 -10.92
C LYS A 125 -10.19 7.36 -10.09
N GLY A 126 -10.59 7.24 -8.83
CA GLY A 126 -10.07 6.23 -7.91
C GLY A 126 -8.92 6.73 -7.04
N PRO A 127 -8.31 5.85 -6.23
CA PRO A 127 -7.34 6.24 -5.21
C PRO A 127 -6.02 6.79 -5.78
N ALA A 128 -5.68 6.39 -7.00
CA ALA A 128 -4.47 6.85 -7.69
C ALA A 128 -4.68 8.10 -8.55
N ALA A 129 -5.91 8.63 -8.62
CA ALA A 129 -6.20 9.83 -9.39
C ALA A 129 -5.61 11.08 -8.75
N LEU A 130 -5.18 12.02 -9.60
CA LEU A 130 -4.68 13.30 -9.13
C LEU A 130 -5.82 14.11 -8.50
N VAL A 131 -5.55 14.68 -7.32
CA VAL A 131 -6.48 15.57 -6.63
C VAL A 131 -6.21 17.00 -7.09
N ASN A 132 -7.25 17.67 -7.60
CA ASN A 132 -7.15 19.09 -7.89
C ASN A 132 -7.14 19.87 -6.56
N THR A 133 -6.02 20.51 -6.26
CA THR A 133 -5.83 21.34 -5.05
C THR A 133 -6.11 22.82 -5.29
N THR A 134 -6.51 23.21 -6.51
CA THR A 134 -6.87 24.59 -6.82
C THR A 134 -8.15 24.94 -6.07
N LEU A 135 -8.06 25.92 -5.17
CA LEU A 135 -9.22 26.46 -4.48
C LEU A 135 -9.93 27.46 -5.40
N PRO A 136 -11.27 27.49 -5.44
CA PRO A 136 -11.99 28.58 -6.08
C PRO A 136 -11.70 29.89 -5.34
N ASP A 137 -11.41 30.98 -6.06
CA ASP A 137 -11.00 32.29 -5.50
C ASP A 137 -11.86 32.80 -4.33
N LEU A 138 -13.19 32.56 -4.40
CA LEU A 138 -14.12 32.95 -3.35
C LEU A 138 -13.86 32.23 -2.02
N ARG A 139 -13.46 30.96 -2.07
CA ARG A 139 -13.16 30.16 -0.88
C ARG A 139 -11.79 30.46 -0.30
N GLU A 140 -10.85 30.93 -1.12
CA GLU A 140 -9.55 31.38 -0.60
C GLU A 140 -9.68 32.59 0.31
N GLN A 141 -10.51 33.57 -0.08
CA GLN A 141 -10.75 34.77 0.73
C GLN A 141 -11.47 34.45 2.04
N GLU A 142 -12.48 33.58 1.99
CA GLU A 142 -13.17 33.11 3.20
C GLU A 142 -12.21 32.36 4.15
N ILE A 143 -11.37 31.47 3.62
CA ILE A 143 -10.38 30.75 4.43
C ILE A 143 -9.36 31.72 5.03
N LYS A 144 -8.88 32.71 4.28
CA LYS A 144 -7.98 33.75 4.81
C LYS A 144 -8.63 34.52 5.95
N ASN A 145 -9.85 34.99 5.76
CA ASN A 145 -10.59 35.72 6.80
C ASN A 145 -10.78 34.86 8.07
N ILE A 146 -11.08 33.57 7.91
CA ILE A 146 -11.19 32.63 9.04
C ILE A 146 -9.84 32.49 9.74
N VAL A 147 -8.75 32.23 9.00
CA VAL A 147 -7.40 32.06 9.56
C VAL A 147 -6.94 33.34 10.29
N GLU A 148 -7.23 34.52 9.74
CA GLU A 148 -6.91 35.81 10.37
C GLU A 148 -7.75 36.10 11.62
N SER A 149 -9.02 35.66 11.62
CA SER A 149 -9.90 35.78 12.80
C SER A 149 -9.51 34.84 13.93
N LEU A 150 -8.83 33.73 13.61
CA LEU A 150 -8.28 32.83 14.61
C LEU A 150 -7.04 33.50 15.20
N ASN A 151 -7.16 34.03 16.42
CA ASN A 151 -6.06 34.63 17.18
C ASN A 151 -5.07 33.55 17.65
N TYR A 152 -4.42 32.89 16.69
CA TYR A 152 -3.41 31.88 16.94
C TYR A 152 -2.18 32.58 17.54
N PRO A 153 -1.69 32.14 18.70
CA PRO A 153 -0.49 32.71 19.27
C PRO A 153 0.66 32.56 18.27
N SER A 154 1.32 33.68 17.97
CA SER A 154 2.39 33.76 16.97
C SER A 154 3.53 32.75 17.23
N SER A 155 3.73 32.37 18.49
CA SER A 155 4.67 31.31 18.91
C SER A 155 4.27 29.92 18.40
N LEU A 156 2.97 29.60 18.30
CA LEU A 156 2.48 28.34 17.76
C LEU A 156 2.59 28.31 16.23
N ILE A 157 2.29 29.43 15.56
CA ILE A 157 2.48 29.56 14.10
C ILE A 157 3.95 29.35 13.74
N SER A 158 4.86 30.00 14.48
CA SER A 158 6.31 29.86 14.28
C SER A 158 6.77 28.42 14.48
N TYR A 159 6.26 27.71 15.50
CA TYR A 159 6.56 26.30 15.74
C TYR A 159 6.04 25.37 14.63
N LEU A 160 4.85 25.64 14.10
CA LEU A 160 4.29 24.86 12.98
C LEU A 160 5.07 25.09 11.69
N ILE A 161 5.49 26.32 11.41
CA ILE A 161 6.30 26.68 10.23
C ILE A 161 7.73 26.13 10.35
N SER A 162 8.34 26.17 11.54
CA SER A 162 9.66 25.58 11.74
C SER A 162 9.63 24.07 11.52
N ASN A 163 8.56 23.41 11.95
CA ASN A 163 8.41 21.97 11.73
C ASN A 163 7.99 21.64 10.30
N SER A 164 7.33 22.54 9.56
CA SER A 164 6.91 22.26 8.18
C SER A 164 8.07 22.21 7.18
N GLN A 165 9.22 22.84 7.51
CA GLN A 165 10.45 22.70 6.75
C GLN A 165 11.08 21.29 6.90
N ASP A 166 10.70 20.52 7.93
CA ASP A 166 11.23 19.18 8.22
C ASP A 166 10.26 18.02 7.92
N VAL A 167 8.99 18.27 7.53
CA VAL A 167 8.02 17.19 7.22
C VAL A 167 7.60 17.20 5.76
N ASN A 168 8.51 16.78 4.88
CA ASN A 168 8.09 16.09 3.66
C ASN A 168 7.92 14.59 4.01
N LEU A 169 6.66 14.13 4.01
CA LEU A 169 6.20 12.71 4.10
C LEU A 169 6.50 11.93 5.40
N ASN A 170 5.70 12.11 6.45
CA ASN A 170 5.14 10.99 7.23
C ASN A 170 4.10 11.47 8.26
N SER A 171 2.82 11.27 7.96
CA SER A 171 1.73 11.52 8.90
C SER A 171 1.62 10.37 9.91
N ASN A 172 2.32 10.47 11.04
CA ASN A 172 1.91 9.81 12.27
C ASN A 172 1.69 10.91 13.31
N VAL A 173 0.43 11.32 13.49
CA VAL A 173 0.03 12.29 14.52
C VAL A 173 0.03 11.58 15.88
N PRO A 174 0.83 11.99 16.87
CA PRO A 174 0.72 11.46 18.22
C PRO A 174 -0.54 12.02 18.89
N ASN A 175 -1.37 11.13 19.42
CA ASN A 175 -2.59 11.47 20.16
C ASN A 175 -2.23 12.11 21.51
N VAL A 176 -2.19 13.43 21.58
CA VAL A 176 -2.04 14.16 22.84
C VAL A 176 -3.43 14.45 23.41
N ARG A 177 -3.89 13.60 24.36
CA ARG A 177 -5.07 13.92 25.17
C ARG A 177 -4.71 15.02 26.19
N PRO A 178 -5.49 16.12 26.29
CA PRO A 178 -5.26 17.11 27.32
C PRO A 178 -5.57 16.54 28.72
N LYS A 179 -4.61 16.64 29.65
CA LYS A 179 -4.82 16.29 31.07
C LYS A 179 -5.68 17.36 31.74
N VAL A 180 -6.93 17.03 32.04
CA VAL A 180 -7.82 17.87 32.85
C VAL A 180 -7.33 17.85 34.31
N LYS A 181 -7.07 19.03 34.87
CA LYS A 181 -6.72 19.21 36.29
C LYS A 181 -7.93 18.85 37.17
N LYS A 182 -7.75 17.89 38.09
CA LYS A 182 -8.75 17.56 39.13
C LYS A 182 -8.90 18.73 40.09
N ILE A 183 -10.04 19.41 40.04
CA ILE A 183 -10.49 20.29 41.12
C ILE A 183 -11.11 19.39 42.18
N HIS A 184 -10.52 19.36 43.37
CA HIS A 184 -11.10 18.71 44.54
C HIS A 184 -12.06 19.70 45.20
N SER A 185 -13.35 19.39 45.19
CA SER A 185 -14.31 19.91 46.16
C SER A 185 -15.29 18.80 46.48
N GLY A 186 -15.21 18.28 47.70
CA GLY A 186 -16.09 17.24 48.19
C GLY A 186 -17.53 17.74 48.35
N SER A 187 -18.48 16.87 48.03
CA SER A 187 -19.71 16.74 48.79
C SER A 187 -20.30 15.36 48.50
N SER A 188 -20.57 14.65 49.58
CA SER A 188 -21.25 13.35 49.66
C SER A 188 -22.57 13.34 48.88
N ILE A 189 -22.96 12.18 48.33
CA ILE A 189 -24.28 11.56 48.48
C ILE A 189 -24.23 10.11 47.95
N SER A 190 -24.77 9.23 48.78
CA SER A 190 -25.10 7.80 48.64
C SER A 190 -25.92 7.44 47.39
N SER A 191 -25.70 6.24 46.82
CA SER A 191 -26.69 5.13 46.84
C SER A 191 -26.38 4.01 45.81
N ALA A 192 -26.32 2.78 46.36
CA ALA A 192 -26.90 1.51 45.89
C ALA A 192 -26.74 0.98 44.44
N GLU A 193 -26.29 -0.29 44.41
CA GLU A 193 -26.78 -1.41 43.56
C GLU A 193 -26.50 -1.42 42.05
N ASN A 194 -25.69 -2.37 41.56
CA ASN A 194 -26.21 -3.71 41.21
C ASN A 194 -25.13 -4.66 40.65
N ASN A 195 -25.22 -5.91 41.09
CA ASN A 195 -24.44 -7.07 40.64
C ASN A 195 -24.86 -7.52 39.23
N ARG A 196 -23.92 -8.05 38.44
CA ARG A 196 -24.16 -9.24 37.60
C ARG A 196 -22.86 -9.98 37.27
N LYS A 197 -22.74 -11.16 37.89
CA LYS A 197 -21.68 -12.16 37.72
C LYS A 197 -21.73 -12.74 36.30
N ARG A 198 -20.54 -12.94 35.71
CA ARG A 198 -20.32 -13.70 34.49
C ARG A 198 -20.43 -15.20 34.81
N HIS A 199 -21.25 -15.92 34.05
CA HIS A 199 -21.31 -17.37 34.04
C HIS A 199 -20.53 -17.83 32.81
N MET A 200 -19.43 -18.56 33.01
CA MET A 200 -18.80 -19.35 31.96
C MET A 200 -19.48 -20.71 31.92
N HIS A 201 -19.81 -21.20 30.73
CA HIS A 201 -20.11 -22.61 30.49
C HIS A 201 -19.00 -23.16 29.59
N GLU A 202 -18.25 -24.07 30.17
CA GLU A 202 -17.27 -24.94 29.54
C GLU A 202 -18.05 -26.18 29.07
N ILE A 203 -18.00 -26.48 27.76
CA ILE A 203 -18.61 -27.68 27.19
C ILE A 203 -17.45 -28.63 26.86
N THR A 204 -17.31 -29.67 27.70
CA THR A 204 -16.59 -30.90 27.38
C THR A 204 -17.48 -31.80 26.53
N ILE A 205 -16.96 -32.29 25.40
CA ILE A 205 -17.50 -33.39 24.62
C ILE A 205 -16.60 -34.59 24.87
N SER A 206 -17.18 -35.70 25.32
CA SER A 206 -16.54 -37.02 25.38
C SER A 206 -17.28 -37.96 24.43
N ASP A 207 -16.48 -38.81 23.78
CA ASP A 207 -16.85 -39.87 22.85
C ASP A 207 -17.75 -40.95 23.47
N ASP A 208 -18.72 -41.42 22.69
CA ASP A 208 -19.09 -42.83 22.45
C ASP A 208 -20.06 -42.94 21.27
#